data_AF-A0A060WUE6-F1
#
_entry.id   AF-A0A060WUE6-F1
#
_cell.length_a   1.000
_cell.length_b   1.000
_cell.length_c   1.000
_cell.angle_alpha   90.00
_cell.angle_beta   90.00
_cell.angle_gamma   90.00
#
_symmetry.space_group_name_H-M   'P 1'
#
loop_
_entity.id
_entity.type
_entity.pdbx_description
1 polymer ?
#
loop_
_entity_poly.entity_id
_entity_poly.type
_entity_poly.pdbx_seq_one_letter_code
_entity_poly.pdbx_strand_id
1 'polypeptide(L)'
;MSPMSLHQGRVRFNKLLAKNGQLREELKILHVERKQFLHLYCRMERELQEIRKDIRDMMAQSTAAFEARVEARCKRMLLKEKKVKDMTQYGTEVSELQRVISHDHRLKTFMSIKGNECSSQEEGQDLSRRQVEERQRRRQGLDTQGGTFGTLDSLQETFHKIHCVTGEEDLHKLVGTFIQIEDKNFALLNFVNEQNNKAETLKDEINQIRCEMEVVSREERRQHEERRVVLRGVSVQQQATEQQMGGYQQRITSVGKILNQLKTGIDRVCHNIDCDRSVIEDKLGSSTGIRDSTIMTYLGLVERRTNELLTLQSFLSSKVISMSQGYLKCIHPSFITSLD
;
A
#
# COMPACT_ATOMS: atom_id res chain seq x y z
N MET A 1 87.41 11.19 -36.25
CA MET A 1 85.94 11.41 -36.21
C MET A 1 85.69 12.83 -35.76
N SER A 2 85.09 13.68 -36.58
CA SER A 2 84.92 15.10 -36.26
C SER A 2 83.96 15.30 -35.07
N PRO A 3 84.30 16.11 -34.06
CA PRO A 3 83.51 16.29 -32.84
C PRO A 3 82.05 16.75 -33.10
N MET A 4 81.79 17.40 -34.24
CA MET A 4 80.46 17.79 -34.71
C MET A 4 79.53 16.60 -35.00
N SER A 5 80.05 15.47 -35.50
CA SER A 5 79.24 14.28 -35.83
C SER A 5 78.71 13.59 -34.57
N LEU A 6 79.54 13.52 -33.53
CA LEU A 6 79.16 12.96 -32.23
C LEU A 6 78.11 13.84 -31.52
N HIS A 7 78.27 15.16 -31.57
CA HIS A 7 77.28 16.09 -31.01
C HIS A 7 75.92 15.94 -31.70
N GLN A 8 75.89 15.87 -33.03
CA GLN A 8 74.65 15.68 -33.79
C GLN A 8 73.96 14.34 -33.47
N GLY A 9 74.74 13.26 -33.28
CA GLY A 9 74.24 11.96 -32.81
C GLY A 9 73.62 12.03 -31.42
N ARG A 10 74.28 12.69 -30.46
CA ARG A 10 73.76 12.90 -29.09
C ARG A 10 72.46 13.71 -29.08
N VAL A 11 72.36 14.76 -29.89
CA VAL A 11 71.13 15.56 -30.00
C VAL A 11 69.98 14.72 -30.56
N ARG A 12 70.21 13.90 -31.59
CA ARG A 12 69.18 13.00 -32.13
C ARG A 12 68.75 11.96 -31.10
N PHE A 13 69.70 11.36 -30.39
CA PHE A 13 69.43 10.39 -29.33
C PHE A 13 68.59 11.00 -28.20
N ASN A 14 68.97 12.20 -27.72
CA ASN A 14 68.20 12.91 -26.69
C ASN A 14 66.78 13.26 -27.15
N LYS A 15 66.59 13.64 -28.42
CA LYS A 15 65.26 13.85 -29.00
C LYS A 15 64.42 12.57 -29.03
N LEU A 16 65.03 11.44 -29.37
CA LEU A 16 64.37 10.13 -29.35
C LEU A 16 64.00 9.71 -27.93
N LEU A 17 64.87 9.95 -26.94
CA LEU A 17 64.58 9.70 -25.53
C LEU A 17 63.43 10.57 -25.03
N ALA A 18 63.40 11.86 -25.37
CA ALA A 18 62.30 12.75 -24.99
C ALA A 18 60.96 12.28 -25.59
N LYS A 19 60.95 11.92 -26.89
CA LYS A 19 59.77 11.32 -27.53
C LYS A 19 59.35 10.00 -26.87
N ASN A 20 60.30 9.13 -26.54
CA ASN A 20 60.01 7.87 -25.87
C ASN A 20 59.41 8.10 -24.47
N GLY A 21 59.88 9.12 -23.75
CA GLY A 21 59.30 9.55 -22.48
C GLY A 21 57.85 10.04 -22.64
N GLN A 22 57.58 10.87 -23.64
CA GLN A 22 56.22 11.34 -23.96
C GLN A 22 55.27 10.19 -24.28
N LEU A 23 55.67 9.28 -25.17
CA LEU A 23 54.88 8.11 -25.54
C LEU A 23 54.59 7.20 -24.33
N ARG A 24 55.53 7.05 -23.40
CA ARG A 24 55.31 6.28 -22.17
C ARG A 24 54.27 6.95 -21.26
N GLU A 25 54.28 8.27 -21.18
CA GLU A 25 53.29 8.99 -20.38
C GLU A 25 51.90 8.93 -21.01
N GLU A 26 51.80 9.12 -22.32
CA GLU A 26 50.56 8.91 -23.08
C GLU A 26 50.00 7.50 -22.86
N LEU A 27 50.85 6.47 -22.91
CA LEU A 27 50.44 5.09 -22.68
C LEU A 27 49.91 4.88 -21.25
N LYS A 28 50.51 5.50 -20.23
CA LYS A 28 49.98 5.47 -18.86
C LYS A 28 48.62 6.14 -18.77
N ILE A 29 48.43 7.30 -19.39
CA ILE A 29 47.15 8.02 -19.40
C ILE A 29 46.08 7.13 -20.04
N LEU A 30 46.35 6.58 -21.22
CA LEU A 30 45.43 5.66 -21.92
C LEU A 30 45.09 4.42 -21.10
N HIS A 31 46.04 3.88 -20.31
CA HIS A 31 45.76 2.77 -19.40
C HIS A 31 44.82 3.15 -18.26
N VAL A 32 44.97 4.34 -17.67
CA VAL A 32 44.08 4.84 -16.64
C VAL A 32 42.68 5.08 -17.21
N GLU A 33 42.58 5.72 -18.38
CA GLU A 33 41.31 5.96 -19.07
C GLU A 33 40.60 4.64 -19.41
N ARG A 34 41.31 3.65 -19.97
CA ARG A 34 40.74 2.33 -20.23
C ARG A 34 40.20 1.68 -18.96
N LYS A 35 40.91 1.78 -17.84
CA LYS A 35 40.45 1.23 -16.55
C LYS A 35 39.17 1.93 -16.07
N GLN A 36 39.10 3.25 -16.18
CA GLN A 36 37.91 4.03 -15.83
C GLN A 36 36.72 3.67 -16.75
N PHE A 37 36.96 3.54 -18.05
CA PHE A 37 35.96 3.12 -19.02
C PHE A 37 35.40 1.73 -18.70
N LEU A 38 36.26 0.75 -18.44
CA LEU A 38 35.83 -0.61 -18.07
C LEU A 38 35.04 -0.62 -16.76
N HIS A 39 35.45 0.19 -15.78
CA HIS A 39 34.71 0.32 -14.53
C HIS A 39 33.29 0.87 -14.77
N LEU A 40 33.16 1.91 -15.59
CA LEU A 40 31.86 2.47 -15.97
C LEU A 40 31.01 1.44 -16.74
N TYR A 41 31.61 0.74 -17.70
CA TYR A 41 30.95 -0.30 -18.47
C TYR A 41 30.38 -1.41 -17.58
N CYS A 42 31.19 -1.97 -16.66
CA CYS A 42 30.72 -2.98 -15.71
C CYS A 42 29.66 -2.45 -14.73
N ARG A 43 29.62 -1.15 -14.46
CA ARG A 43 28.54 -0.55 -13.66
C ARG A 43 27.24 -0.48 -14.47
N MET A 44 27.29 0.03 -15.70
CA MET A 44 26.15 0.09 -16.60
C MET A 44 25.58 -1.31 -16.89
N GLU A 45 26.44 -2.32 -17.07
CA GLU A 45 26.00 -3.68 -17.31
C GLU A 45 25.28 -4.31 -16.10
N ARG A 46 25.74 -4.01 -14.88
CA ARG A 46 25.03 -4.41 -13.65
C ARG A 46 23.68 -3.72 -13.52
N GLU A 47 23.60 -2.42 -13.79
CA GLU A 47 22.33 -1.68 -13.78
C GLU A 47 21.33 -2.26 -14.80
N LEU A 48 21.80 -2.60 -16.02
CA LEU A 48 20.96 -3.27 -17.02
C LEU A 48 20.48 -4.65 -16.56
N GLN A 49 21.32 -5.43 -15.85
CA GLN A 49 20.92 -6.72 -15.30
C GLN A 49 19.87 -6.59 -14.20
N GLU A 50 20.01 -5.61 -13.31
CA GLU A 50 19.01 -5.33 -12.26
C GLU A 50 17.68 -4.87 -12.87
N ILE A 51 17.69 -3.93 -13.82
CA ILE A 51 16.45 -3.51 -14.52
C ILE A 51 15.77 -4.69 -15.21
N ARG A 52 16.53 -5.57 -15.86
CA ARG A 52 15.97 -6.79 -16.48
C ARG A 52 15.38 -7.75 -15.44
N LYS A 53 15.95 -7.82 -14.24
CA LYS A 53 15.42 -8.62 -13.14
C LYS A 53 14.13 -8.00 -12.61
N ASP A 54 14.11 -6.71 -12.37
CA ASP A 54 12.91 -5.99 -11.93
C ASP A 54 11.75 -6.15 -12.92
N ILE A 55 12.03 -6.09 -14.23
CA ILE A 55 11.03 -6.35 -15.28
C ILE A 55 10.47 -7.78 -15.17
N ARG A 56 11.34 -8.79 -14.98
CA ARG A 56 10.88 -10.18 -14.82
C ARG A 56 10.04 -10.36 -13.55
N ASP A 57 10.45 -9.75 -12.45
CA ASP A 57 9.74 -9.84 -11.18
C ASP A 57 8.36 -9.15 -11.28
N MET A 58 8.29 -7.98 -11.92
CA MET A 58 7.03 -7.30 -12.21
C MET A 58 6.11 -8.12 -13.13
N MET A 59 6.66 -8.75 -14.17
CA MET A 59 5.89 -9.64 -15.04
C MET A 59 5.34 -10.84 -14.28
N ALA A 60 6.16 -11.48 -13.43
CA ALA A 60 5.72 -12.61 -12.61
C ALA A 60 4.59 -12.21 -11.64
N GLN A 61 4.72 -11.06 -10.97
CA GLN A 61 3.67 -10.52 -10.09
C GLN A 61 2.38 -10.21 -10.86
N SER A 62 2.49 -9.63 -12.06
CA SER A 62 1.34 -9.33 -12.92
C SER A 62 0.61 -10.61 -13.35
N THR A 63 1.37 -11.64 -13.77
CA THR A 63 0.82 -12.95 -14.14
C THR A 63 0.12 -13.61 -12.96
N ALA A 64 0.74 -13.64 -11.78
CA ALA A 64 0.15 -14.21 -10.57
C ALA A 64 -1.16 -13.48 -10.16
N ALA A 65 -1.18 -12.15 -10.23
CA ALA A 65 -2.38 -11.35 -9.96
C ALA A 65 -3.50 -11.62 -10.99
N PHE A 66 -3.12 -11.81 -12.27
CA PHE A 66 -4.08 -12.17 -13.31
C PHE A 66 -4.68 -13.55 -13.09
N GLU A 67 -3.87 -14.56 -12.77
CA GLU A 67 -4.32 -15.91 -12.45
C GLU A 67 -5.28 -15.91 -11.25
N ALA A 68 -4.93 -15.24 -10.16
CA ALA A 68 -5.81 -15.10 -8.99
C ALA A 68 -7.16 -14.43 -9.34
N ARG A 69 -7.14 -13.40 -10.21
CA ARG A 69 -8.37 -12.75 -10.70
C ARG A 69 -9.23 -13.72 -11.53
N VAL A 70 -8.61 -14.52 -12.39
CA VAL A 70 -9.30 -15.51 -13.23
C VAL A 70 -9.92 -16.59 -12.36
N GLU A 71 -9.19 -17.10 -11.37
CA GLU A 71 -9.68 -18.09 -10.41
C GLU A 71 -10.89 -17.55 -9.63
N ALA A 72 -10.79 -16.35 -9.07
CA ALA A 72 -11.90 -15.70 -8.37
C ALA A 72 -13.12 -15.48 -9.29
N ARG A 73 -12.88 -15.17 -10.58
CA ARG A 73 -13.96 -15.04 -11.57
C ARG A 73 -14.63 -16.38 -11.87
N CYS A 74 -13.84 -17.45 -12.00
CA CYS A 74 -14.35 -18.81 -12.19
C CYS A 74 -15.21 -19.24 -11.00
N LYS A 75 -14.70 -19.08 -9.76
CA LYS A 75 -15.43 -19.40 -8.53
C LYS A 75 -16.75 -18.62 -8.43
N ARG A 76 -16.75 -17.34 -8.78
CA ARG A 76 -17.97 -16.51 -8.81
C ARG A 76 -18.99 -17.03 -9.84
N MET A 77 -18.54 -17.43 -11.02
CA MET A 77 -19.39 -17.98 -12.07
C MET A 77 -20.04 -19.29 -11.60
N LEU A 78 -19.25 -20.20 -11.03
CA LEU A 78 -19.73 -21.46 -10.47
C LEU A 78 -20.78 -21.24 -9.38
N LEU A 79 -20.56 -20.30 -8.45
CA LEU A 79 -21.53 -19.96 -7.40
C LEU A 79 -22.82 -19.36 -7.96
N LYS A 80 -22.73 -18.53 -9.01
CA LYS A 80 -23.92 -18.01 -9.69
C LYS A 80 -24.71 -19.13 -10.37
N GLU A 81 -24.04 -20.04 -11.07
CA GLU A 81 -24.68 -21.17 -11.72
C GLU A 81 -25.33 -22.11 -10.69
N LYS A 82 -24.63 -22.41 -9.59
CA LYS A 82 -25.17 -23.17 -8.47
C LYS A 82 -26.42 -22.51 -7.90
N LYS A 83 -26.38 -21.19 -7.63
CA LYS A 83 -27.55 -20.45 -7.16
C LYS A 83 -28.74 -20.59 -8.12
N VAL A 84 -28.51 -20.48 -9.44
CA VAL A 84 -29.59 -20.63 -10.43
C VAL A 84 -30.16 -22.05 -10.37
N LYS A 85 -29.31 -23.08 -10.32
CA LYS A 85 -29.73 -24.48 -10.20
C LYS A 85 -30.53 -24.73 -8.92
N ASP A 86 -30.03 -24.27 -7.77
CA ASP A 86 -30.70 -24.41 -6.48
C ASP A 86 -32.06 -23.69 -6.51
N MET A 87 -32.15 -22.47 -7.05
CA MET A 87 -33.43 -21.75 -7.22
C MET A 87 -34.43 -22.51 -8.10
N THR A 88 -33.97 -23.12 -9.19
CA THR A 88 -34.84 -23.95 -10.05
C THR A 88 -35.31 -25.21 -9.33
N GLN A 89 -34.44 -25.86 -8.55
CA GLN A 89 -34.78 -27.04 -7.74
C GLN A 89 -35.79 -26.71 -6.64
N TYR A 90 -35.54 -25.64 -5.88
CA TYR A 90 -36.51 -25.15 -4.89
C TYR A 90 -37.85 -24.80 -5.54
N GLY A 91 -37.85 -24.21 -6.73
CA GLY A 91 -39.08 -23.93 -7.48
C GLY A 91 -39.86 -25.20 -7.84
N THR A 92 -39.18 -26.26 -8.28
CA THR A 92 -39.81 -27.55 -8.57
C THR A 92 -40.36 -28.21 -7.31
N GLU A 93 -39.60 -28.24 -6.21
CA GLU A 93 -40.03 -28.81 -4.93
C GLU A 93 -41.26 -28.11 -4.36
N VAL A 94 -41.28 -26.77 -4.39
CA VAL A 94 -42.44 -25.98 -3.95
C VAL A 94 -43.68 -26.28 -4.80
N SER A 95 -43.51 -26.40 -6.12
CA SER A 95 -44.63 -26.77 -7.01
C SER A 95 -45.18 -28.17 -6.70
N GLU A 96 -44.31 -29.13 -6.43
CA GLU A 96 -44.68 -30.49 -6.05
C GLU A 96 -45.40 -30.54 -4.70
N LEU A 97 -44.87 -29.85 -3.68
CA LEU A 97 -45.53 -29.74 -2.38
C LEU A 97 -46.90 -29.06 -2.50
N GLN A 98 -47.02 -28.01 -3.32
CA GLN A 98 -48.31 -27.36 -3.57
C GLN A 98 -49.31 -28.30 -4.24
N ARG A 99 -48.86 -29.18 -5.16
CA ARG A 99 -49.72 -30.22 -5.78
C ARG A 99 -50.20 -31.22 -4.73
N VAL A 100 -49.31 -31.69 -3.85
CA VAL A 100 -49.66 -32.62 -2.76
C VAL A 100 -50.67 -31.99 -1.80
N ILE A 101 -50.45 -30.74 -1.39
CA ILE A 101 -51.37 -29.99 -0.52
C ILE A 101 -52.74 -29.81 -1.20
N SER A 102 -52.75 -29.45 -2.48
CA SER A 102 -54.00 -29.27 -3.25
C SER A 102 -54.78 -30.58 -3.37
N HIS A 103 -54.07 -31.70 -3.56
CA HIS A 103 -54.65 -33.03 -3.57
C HIS A 103 -55.22 -33.42 -2.20
N ASP A 104 -54.46 -33.21 -1.11
CA ASP A 104 -54.91 -33.47 0.26
C ASP A 104 -56.13 -32.60 0.64
N HIS A 105 -56.14 -31.34 0.26
CA HIS A 105 -57.28 -30.45 0.50
C HIS A 105 -58.53 -30.88 -0.28
N ARG A 106 -58.37 -31.32 -1.54
CA ARG A 106 -59.45 -31.94 -2.31
C ARG A 106 -59.97 -33.21 -1.65
N LEU A 107 -59.08 -34.07 -1.17
CA LEU A 107 -59.44 -35.30 -0.48
C LEU A 107 -60.17 -35.03 0.83
N LYS A 108 -59.67 -34.10 1.66
CA LYS A 108 -60.33 -33.66 2.90
C LYS A 108 -61.71 -33.07 2.64
N THR A 109 -61.84 -32.20 1.64
CA THR A 109 -63.14 -31.65 1.23
C THR A 109 -64.09 -32.75 0.79
N PHE A 110 -63.62 -33.72 -0.01
CA PHE A 110 -64.42 -34.87 -0.42
C PHE A 110 -64.86 -35.74 0.77
N MET A 111 -63.95 -36.06 1.69
CA MET A 111 -64.26 -36.80 2.91
C MET A 111 -65.22 -36.02 3.82
N SER A 112 -65.09 -34.70 3.91
CA SER A 112 -66.00 -33.85 4.69
C SER A 112 -67.41 -33.83 4.10
N ILE A 113 -67.55 -33.78 2.77
CA ILE A 113 -68.86 -33.84 2.10
C ILE A 113 -69.50 -35.21 2.33
N LYS A 114 -68.74 -36.31 2.14
CA LYS A 114 -69.21 -37.68 2.41
C LYS A 114 -69.52 -37.92 3.89
N GLY A 115 -68.72 -37.36 4.79
CA GLY A 115 -68.93 -37.40 6.23
C GLY A 115 -70.14 -36.60 6.66
N ASN A 116 -70.43 -35.45 6.04
CA ASN A 116 -71.65 -34.67 6.30
C ASN A 116 -72.91 -35.40 5.85
N GLU A 117 -72.89 -36.13 4.72
CA GLU A 117 -74.02 -36.99 4.32
C GLU A 117 -74.28 -38.12 5.34
N CYS A 118 -73.28 -38.51 6.12
CA CYS A 118 -73.37 -39.55 7.16
C CYS A 118 -73.63 -38.98 8.58
N SER A 119 -73.24 -37.73 8.85
CA SER A 119 -73.37 -37.04 10.16
C SER A 119 -74.50 -36.01 10.21
N SER A 120 -75.24 -35.81 9.11
CA SER A 120 -76.53 -35.07 9.12
C SER A 120 -77.59 -35.73 10.02
N GLN A 121 -77.26 -36.82 10.71
CA GLN A 121 -78.15 -37.51 11.62
C GLN A 121 -77.77 -37.38 13.11
N GLU A 122 -76.50 -37.17 13.50
CA GLU A 122 -76.15 -37.15 14.93
C GLU A 122 -74.95 -36.24 15.26
N GLU A 123 -75.11 -35.51 16.38
CA GLU A 123 -74.06 -34.87 17.20
C GLU A 123 -73.72 -33.38 16.98
N GLY A 124 -74.43 -32.53 17.74
CA GLY A 124 -74.13 -31.11 17.92
C GLY A 124 -74.00 -30.65 19.39
N GLN A 125 -73.70 -31.52 20.36
CA GLN A 125 -73.77 -31.16 21.79
C GLN A 125 -72.47 -31.27 22.62
N ASP A 126 -71.38 -31.86 22.12
CA ASP A 126 -70.27 -32.26 23.02
C ASP A 126 -69.03 -31.35 23.07
N LEU A 127 -68.97 -30.27 22.29
CA LEU A 127 -67.76 -29.43 22.22
C LEU A 127 -67.67 -28.32 23.28
N SER A 128 -68.77 -27.97 23.94
CA SER A 128 -68.79 -26.88 24.93
C SER A 128 -68.36 -27.31 26.34
N ARG A 129 -68.52 -28.61 26.67
CA ARG A 129 -68.28 -29.13 28.03
C ARG A 129 -66.80 -29.38 28.34
N ARG A 130 -65.94 -29.60 27.33
CA ARG A 130 -64.52 -29.95 27.52
C ARG A 130 -63.58 -28.77 27.77
N GLN A 131 -63.96 -27.53 27.39
CA GLN A 131 -63.06 -26.37 27.52
C GLN A 131 -63.04 -25.76 28.94
N VAL A 132 -64.04 -26.03 29.77
CA VAL A 132 -64.14 -25.45 31.13
C VAL A 132 -63.30 -26.24 32.14
N GLU A 133 -63.15 -27.55 31.94
CA GLU A 133 -62.44 -28.43 32.89
C GLU A 133 -60.90 -28.35 32.76
N GLU A 134 -60.37 -27.95 31.61
CA GLU A 134 -58.91 -27.90 31.37
C GLU A 134 -58.22 -26.73 32.10
N ARG A 135 -58.93 -25.64 32.39
CA ARG A 135 -58.37 -24.46 33.07
C ARG A 135 -58.20 -24.63 34.58
N GLN A 136 -58.95 -25.54 35.21
CA GLN A 136 -58.85 -25.78 36.66
C GLN A 136 -57.73 -26.75 37.04
N ARG A 137 -57.31 -27.64 36.14
CA ARG A 137 -56.26 -28.64 36.41
C ARG A 137 -54.83 -28.11 36.39
N ARG A 138 -54.59 -26.88 35.89
CA ARG A 138 -53.24 -26.29 35.79
C ARG A 138 -52.73 -25.59 37.07
N ARG A 139 -53.46 -25.67 38.20
CA ARG A 139 -53.05 -25.03 39.49
C ARG A 139 -52.66 -25.99 40.61
N GLN A 140 -52.77 -27.31 40.42
CA GLN A 140 -52.41 -28.31 41.43
C GLN A 140 -51.53 -29.37 40.77
N GLY A 141 -50.21 -29.18 40.82
CA GLY A 141 -49.28 -30.08 40.15
C GLY A 141 -47.83 -29.65 40.33
N LEU A 142 -47.43 -29.46 41.58
CA LEU A 142 -46.04 -29.44 42.01
C LEU A 142 -45.99 -30.25 43.31
N ASP A 143 -44.95 -31.06 43.43
CA ASP A 143 -44.65 -32.01 44.50
C ASP A 143 -45.29 -33.40 44.34
N THR A 144 -44.55 -34.30 43.70
CA THR A 144 -44.06 -35.55 44.33
C THR A 144 -43.38 -36.39 43.25
N GLN A 145 -42.05 -36.31 43.20
CA GLN A 145 -41.22 -37.21 42.40
C GLN A 145 -40.58 -38.22 43.36
N GLY A 146 -40.70 -39.51 43.02
CA GLY A 146 -39.90 -40.59 43.61
C GLY A 146 -40.61 -41.38 44.71
N GLY A 147 -41.20 -42.52 44.35
CA GLY A 147 -41.82 -43.43 45.31
C GLY A 147 -42.07 -44.81 44.70
N THR A 148 -41.08 -45.67 44.91
CA THR A 148 -40.99 -47.11 44.65
C THR A 148 -42.31 -47.88 44.81
N PHE A 149 -42.55 -48.76 43.83
CA PHE A 149 -43.53 -49.85 43.74
C PHE A 149 -43.92 -50.44 45.11
N GLY A 150 -45.20 -50.32 45.50
CA GLY A 150 -45.73 -50.87 46.75
C GLY A 150 -47.19 -51.27 46.63
N THR A 151 -47.45 -52.56 46.93
CA THR A 151 -48.70 -53.25 47.29
C THR A 151 -49.94 -53.19 46.37
N LEU A 152 -50.56 -54.36 46.20
CA LEU A 152 -51.78 -54.60 45.41
C LEU A 152 -52.97 -53.75 45.93
N ASP A 153 -53.05 -53.50 47.23
CA ASP A 153 -54.13 -52.73 47.87
C ASP A 153 -54.08 -51.24 47.55
N SER A 154 -52.88 -50.64 47.44
CA SER A 154 -52.70 -49.26 46.98
C SER A 154 -52.99 -49.10 45.49
N LEU A 155 -52.76 -50.15 44.69
CA LEU A 155 -53.16 -50.17 43.29
C LEU A 155 -54.68 -50.17 43.15
N GLN A 156 -55.38 -50.94 44.00
CA GLN A 156 -56.84 -50.99 44.02
C GLN A 156 -57.46 -49.66 44.47
N GLU A 157 -56.85 -48.99 45.45
CA GLU A 157 -57.32 -47.69 45.95
C GLU A 157 -57.06 -46.54 44.96
N THR A 158 -55.92 -46.58 44.25
CA THR A 158 -55.63 -45.64 43.15
C THR A 158 -56.53 -45.91 41.95
N PHE A 159 -56.81 -47.18 41.61
CA PHE A 159 -57.80 -47.54 40.59
C PHE A 159 -59.20 -47.04 40.94
N HIS A 160 -59.64 -47.15 42.19
CA HIS A 160 -60.95 -46.67 42.61
C HIS A 160 -61.06 -45.15 42.53
N LYS A 161 -59.99 -44.42 42.92
CA LYS A 161 -59.91 -42.96 42.74
C LYS A 161 -59.90 -42.54 41.26
N ILE A 162 -59.22 -43.28 40.39
CA ILE A 162 -59.22 -43.00 38.95
C ILE A 162 -60.60 -43.27 38.36
N HIS A 163 -61.24 -44.37 38.73
CA HIS A 163 -62.60 -44.74 38.32
C HIS A 163 -63.64 -43.66 38.71
N CYS A 164 -63.57 -43.12 39.94
CA CYS A 164 -64.43 -42.03 40.37
C CYS A 164 -64.24 -40.71 39.59
N VAL A 165 -63.05 -40.47 39.02
CA VAL A 165 -62.72 -39.21 38.31
C VAL A 165 -62.91 -39.31 36.80
N THR A 166 -62.76 -40.51 36.21
CA THR A 166 -62.84 -40.72 34.75
C THR A 166 -64.19 -41.23 34.27
N GLY A 167 -65.02 -41.86 35.13
CA GLY A 167 -66.39 -42.26 34.79
C GLY A 167 -66.53 -43.35 33.70
N GLU A 168 -65.42 -43.97 33.29
CA GLU A 168 -65.39 -45.08 32.34
C GLU A 168 -65.34 -46.42 33.10
N GLU A 169 -66.28 -47.32 32.80
CA GLU A 169 -66.44 -48.62 33.48
C GLU A 169 -65.52 -49.72 32.94
N ASP A 170 -64.85 -49.49 31.80
CA ASP A 170 -64.11 -50.52 31.07
C ASP A 170 -62.58 -50.36 31.27
N LEU A 171 -62.03 -51.19 32.16
CA LEU A 171 -60.62 -51.16 32.60
C LEU A 171 -59.63 -51.14 31.44
N HIS A 172 -59.92 -51.89 30.38
CA HIS A 172 -59.07 -51.99 29.20
C HIS A 172 -59.04 -50.68 28.38
N LYS A 173 -60.14 -49.93 28.32
CA LYS A 173 -60.19 -48.63 27.62
C LYS A 173 -59.44 -47.55 28.40
N LEU A 174 -59.55 -47.55 29.73
CA LEU A 174 -58.80 -46.62 30.57
C LEU A 174 -57.28 -46.85 30.44
N VAL A 175 -56.83 -48.10 30.54
CA VAL A 175 -55.41 -48.45 30.37
C VAL A 175 -54.93 -48.12 28.95
N GLY A 176 -55.72 -48.42 27.92
CA GLY A 176 -55.39 -48.05 26.54
C GLY A 176 -55.26 -46.54 26.32
N THR A 177 -56.15 -45.75 26.94
CA THR A 177 -56.09 -44.28 26.87
C THR A 177 -54.91 -43.73 27.66
N PHE A 178 -54.56 -44.34 28.79
CA PHE A 178 -53.40 -43.96 29.58
C PHE A 178 -52.08 -44.24 28.85
N ILE A 179 -51.95 -45.41 28.21
CA ILE A 179 -50.79 -45.75 27.36
C ILE A 179 -50.69 -44.75 26.21
N GLN A 180 -51.79 -44.41 25.54
CA GLN A 180 -51.77 -43.42 24.46
C GLN A 180 -51.37 -42.01 24.94
N ILE A 181 -51.78 -41.62 26.14
CA ILE A 181 -51.38 -40.33 26.74
C ILE A 181 -49.91 -40.39 27.14
N GLU A 182 -49.45 -41.51 27.69
CA GLU A 182 -48.05 -41.72 28.07
C GLU A 182 -47.14 -41.71 26.83
N ASP A 183 -47.51 -42.39 25.74
CA ASP A 183 -46.80 -42.37 24.46
C ASP A 183 -46.68 -40.95 23.89
N LYS A 184 -47.79 -40.18 23.94
CA LYS A 184 -47.79 -38.77 23.52
C LYS A 184 -46.90 -37.92 24.42
N ASN A 185 -46.91 -38.17 25.73
CA ASN A 185 -46.11 -37.44 26.69
C ASN A 185 -44.62 -37.76 26.53
N PHE A 186 -44.28 -39.03 26.29
CA PHE A 186 -42.93 -39.49 26.00
C PHE A 186 -42.41 -38.88 24.69
N ALA A 187 -43.24 -38.82 23.64
CA ALA A 187 -42.91 -38.15 22.39
C ALA A 187 -42.67 -36.64 22.61
N LEU A 188 -43.49 -35.97 23.42
CA LEU A 188 -43.30 -34.57 23.77
C LEU A 188 -42.01 -34.33 24.56
N LEU A 189 -41.69 -35.20 25.51
CA LEU A 189 -40.53 -35.09 26.37
C LEU A 189 -39.24 -35.30 25.55
N ASN A 190 -39.25 -36.25 24.63
CA ASN A 190 -38.17 -36.43 23.65
C ASN A 190 -38.02 -35.22 22.74
N PHE A 191 -39.12 -34.64 22.26
CA PHE A 191 -39.08 -33.42 21.45
C PHE A 191 -38.49 -32.25 22.24
N VAL A 192 -38.92 -32.04 23.49
CA VAL A 192 -38.37 -30.98 24.36
C VAL A 192 -36.88 -31.19 24.61
N ASN A 193 -36.44 -32.42 24.86
CA ASN A 193 -35.02 -32.73 25.02
C ASN A 193 -34.23 -32.45 23.74
N GLU A 194 -34.77 -32.81 22.57
CA GLU A 194 -34.13 -32.53 21.29
C GLU A 194 -34.05 -31.02 21.01
N GLN A 195 -35.11 -30.26 21.30
CA GLN A 195 -35.09 -28.80 21.20
C GLN A 195 -34.08 -28.18 22.18
N ASN A 196 -33.98 -28.72 23.39
CA ASN A 196 -33.03 -28.23 24.38
C ASN A 196 -31.58 -28.52 23.95
N ASN A 197 -31.30 -29.70 23.40
CA ASN A 197 -29.99 -30.01 22.83
C ASN A 197 -29.65 -29.07 21.66
N LYS A 198 -30.60 -28.83 20.75
CA LYS A 198 -30.41 -27.85 19.65
C LYS A 198 -30.16 -26.44 20.17
N ALA A 199 -30.83 -26.04 21.25
CA ALA A 199 -30.62 -24.74 21.88
C ALA A 199 -29.22 -24.62 22.49
N GLU A 200 -28.71 -25.66 23.14
CA GLU A 200 -27.33 -25.67 23.67
C GLU A 200 -26.29 -25.65 22.54
N THR A 201 -26.46 -26.46 21.49
CA THR A 201 -25.52 -26.44 20.35
C THR A 201 -25.46 -25.06 19.68
N LEU A 202 -26.61 -24.40 19.52
CA LEU A 202 -26.65 -23.04 18.96
C LEU A 202 -25.99 -22.02 19.89
N LYS A 203 -26.14 -22.15 21.22
CA LYS A 203 -25.43 -21.28 22.17
C LYS A 203 -23.92 -21.47 22.09
N ASP A 204 -23.46 -22.73 21.97
CA ASP A 204 -22.04 -23.04 21.82
C ASP A 204 -21.48 -22.46 20.52
N GLU A 205 -22.19 -22.59 19.40
CA GLU A 205 -21.82 -21.97 18.13
C GLU A 205 -21.75 -20.44 18.24
N ILE A 206 -22.74 -19.80 18.89
CA ILE A 206 -22.73 -18.34 19.13
C ILE A 206 -21.51 -17.95 19.98
N ASN A 207 -21.19 -18.72 21.02
CA ASN A 207 -20.04 -18.44 21.88
C ASN A 207 -18.72 -18.60 21.11
N GLN A 208 -18.61 -19.63 20.27
CA GLN A 208 -17.44 -19.85 19.42
C GLN A 208 -17.23 -18.68 18.44
N ILE A 209 -18.29 -18.27 17.74
CA ILE A 209 -18.23 -17.12 16.81
C ILE A 209 -17.83 -15.83 17.55
N ARG A 210 -18.38 -15.60 18.76
CA ARG A 210 -18.01 -14.44 19.57
C ARG A 210 -16.54 -14.45 19.97
N CYS A 211 -16.01 -15.61 20.37
CA CYS A 211 -14.58 -15.77 20.67
C CYS A 211 -13.71 -15.47 19.44
N GLU A 212 -14.08 -15.99 18.27
CA GLU A 212 -13.37 -15.72 17.02
C GLU A 212 -13.39 -14.23 16.65
N MET A 213 -14.55 -13.57 16.80
CA MET A 213 -14.67 -12.12 16.59
C MET A 213 -13.75 -11.32 17.53
N GLU A 214 -13.61 -11.72 18.80
CA GLU A 214 -12.70 -11.06 19.74
C GLU A 214 -11.23 -11.22 19.33
N VAL A 215 -10.83 -12.42 18.88
CA VAL A 215 -9.47 -12.68 18.41
C VAL A 215 -9.15 -11.82 17.18
N VAL A 216 -10.03 -11.81 16.19
CA VAL A 216 -9.88 -10.97 14.98
C VAL A 216 -9.81 -9.50 15.37
N SER A 217 -10.68 -9.02 16.25
CA SER A 217 -10.68 -7.62 16.72
C SER A 217 -9.42 -7.23 17.49
N ARG A 218 -8.78 -8.17 18.20
CA ARG A 218 -7.48 -7.94 18.87
C ARG A 218 -6.35 -7.84 17.84
N GLU A 219 -6.35 -8.73 16.86
CA GLU A 219 -5.36 -8.75 15.79
C GLU A 219 -5.44 -7.50 14.90
N GLU A 220 -6.65 -7.07 14.53
CA GLU A 220 -6.87 -5.82 13.79
C GLU A 220 -6.33 -4.61 14.55
N ARG A 221 -6.56 -4.53 15.87
CA ARG A 221 -6.00 -3.45 16.71
C ARG A 221 -4.48 -3.48 16.73
N ARG A 222 -3.88 -4.67 16.86
CA ARG A 222 -2.41 -4.83 16.83
C ARG A 222 -1.84 -4.36 15.49
N GLN A 223 -2.39 -4.83 14.38
CA GLN A 223 -1.97 -4.43 13.04
C GLN A 223 -2.16 -2.93 12.80
N HIS A 224 -3.26 -2.36 13.29
CA HIS A 224 -3.51 -0.93 13.17
C HIS A 224 -2.49 -0.11 13.96
N GLU A 225 -2.12 -0.55 15.17
CA GLU A 225 -1.08 0.11 15.97
C GLU A 225 0.29 0.04 15.27
N GLU A 226 0.67 -1.12 14.76
CA GLU A 226 1.92 -1.30 14.01
C GLU A 226 1.98 -0.41 12.77
N ARG A 227 0.90 -0.40 11.97
CA ARG A 227 0.78 0.51 10.82
C ARG A 227 0.88 1.97 11.23
N ARG A 228 0.27 2.35 12.35
CA ARG A 228 0.31 3.74 12.87
C ARG A 228 1.74 4.14 13.28
N VAL A 229 2.49 3.24 13.90
CA VAL A 229 3.90 3.46 14.27
C VAL A 229 4.76 3.63 13.01
N VAL A 230 4.59 2.76 12.01
CA VAL A 230 5.32 2.86 10.74
C VAL A 230 5.00 4.17 10.01
N LEU A 231 3.72 4.53 9.90
CA LEU A 231 3.30 5.79 9.27
C LEU A 231 3.89 7.00 9.98
N ARG A 232 3.94 6.99 11.31
CA ARG A 232 4.57 8.06 12.09
C ARG A 232 6.07 8.12 11.81
N GLY A 233 6.76 6.99 11.73
CA GLY A 233 8.18 6.92 11.38
C GLY A 233 8.47 7.52 10.01
N VAL A 234 7.70 7.14 8.99
CA VAL A 234 7.81 7.67 7.63
C VAL A 234 7.51 9.17 7.60
N SER A 235 6.49 9.64 8.30
CA SER A 235 6.14 11.07 8.38
C SER A 235 7.28 11.91 8.99
N VAL A 236 7.93 11.41 10.05
CA VAL A 236 9.08 12.10 10.67
C VAL A 236 10.27 12.15 9.70
N GLN A 237 10.56 11.05 9.00
CA GLN A 237 11.64 11.01 8.00
C GLN A 237 11.36 11.96 6.83
N GLN A 238 10.11 12.03 6.38
CA GLN A 238 9.69 12.97 5.35
C GLN A 238 9.91 14.42 5.80
N GLN A 239 9.45 14.78 7.00
CA GLN A 239 9.63 16.12 7.54
C GLN A 239 11.11 16.50 7.69
N ALA A 240 11.96 15.57 8.15
CA ALA A 240 13.40 15.79 8.23
C ALA A 240 14.04 16.03 6.86
N THR A 241 13.62 15.26 5.85
CA THR A 241 14.10 15.42 4.47
C THR A 241 13.63 16.75 3.86
N GLU A 242 12.38 17.15 4.09
CA GLU A 242 11.83 18.43 3.65
C GLU A 242 12.59 19.62 4.26
N GLN A 243 12.94 19.55 5.55
CA GLN A 243 13.76 20.57 6.21
C GLN A 243 15.16 20.67 5.56
N GLN A 244 15.80 19.53 5.27
CA GLN A 244 17.10 19.51 4.58
C GLN A 244 16.99 20.10 3.16
N MET A 245 15.96 19.72 2.41
CA MET A 245 15.66 20.26 1.08
C MET A 245 15.44 21.77 1.13
N GLY A 246 14.70 22.27 2.12
CA GLY A 246 14.52 23.70 2.36
C GLY A 246 15.85 24.42 2.60
N GLY A 247 16.74 23.84 3.41
CA GLY A 247 18.08 24.36 3.65
C GLY A 247 18.94 24.42 2.38
N TYR A 248 18.93 23.36 1.57
CA TYR A 248 19.64 23.35 0.28
C TYR A 248 19.06 24.38 -0.69
N GLN A 249 17.75 24.54 -0.75
CA GLN A 249 17.09 25.53 -1.62
C GLN A 249 17.46 26.97 -1.23
N GLN A 250 17.53 27.27 0.08
CA GLN A 250 18.00 28.57 0.56
C GLN A 250 19.47 28.82 0.19
N ARG A 251 20.33 27.80 0.28
CA ARG A 251 21.74 27.87 -0.15
C ARG A 251 21.85 28.13 -1.64
N ILE A 252 21.13 27.38 -2.48
CA ILE A 252 21.10 27.56 -3.94
C ILE A 252 20.63 28.98 -4.29
N THR A 253 19.58 29.46 -3.64
CA THR A 253 19.05 30.82 -3.85
C THR A 253 20.10 31.88 -3.47
N SER A 254 20.82 31.68 -2.36
CA SER A 254 21.86 32.61 -1.91
C SER A 254 23.07 32.62 -2.86
N VAL A 255 23.54 31.45 -3.29
CA VAL A 255 24.62 31.32 -4.27
C VAL A 255 24.20 31.90 -5.62
N GLY A 256 22.96 31.67 -6.06
CA GLY A 256 22.41 32.25 -7.29
C GLY A 256 22.39 33.78 -7.26
N LYS A 257 22.04 34.39 -6.11
CA LYS A 257 22.12 35.86 -5.93
C LYS A 257 23.55 36.37 -6.08
N ILE A 258 24.53 35.72 -5.43
CA ILE A 258 25.95 36.07 -5.52
C ILE A 258 26.44 35.94 -6.97
N LEU A 259 26.07 34.85 -7.64
CA LEU A 259 26.48 34.58 -9.02
C LEU A 259 25.89 35.61 -9.99
N ASN A 260 24.64 36.03 -9.79
CA ASN A 260 24.03 37.10 -10.58
C ASN A 260 24.71 38.46 -10.33
N GLN A 261 25.05 38.79 -9.09
CA GLN A 261 25.82 40.00 -8.78
C GLN A 261 27.20 39.97 -9.46
N LEU A 262 27.87 38.81 -9.46
CA LEU A 262 29.15 38.61 -10.14
C LEU A 262 29.01 38.83 -11.65
N LYS A 263 27.97 38.25 -12.29
CA LYS A 263 27.70 38.49 -13.72
C LYS A 263 27.52 39.96 -14.04
N THR A 264 26.72 40.67 -13.26
CA THR A 264 26.50 42.12 -13.45
C THR A 264 27.79 42.91 -13.23
N GLY A 265 28.60 42.54 -12.25
CA GLY A 265 29.90 43.16 -12.00
C GLY A 265 30.89 42.97 -13.16
N ILE A 266 31.00 41.73 -13.67
CA ILE A 266 31.84 41.41 -14.83
C ILE A 266 31.36 42.17 -16.07
N ASP A 267 30.06 42.21 -16.32
CA ASP A 267 29.51 42.91 -17.47
C ASP A 267 29.83 44.42 -17.41
N ARG A 268 29.70 45.05 -16.23
CA ARG A 268 30.10 46.46 -16.02
C ARG A 268 31.59 46.70 -16.29
N VAL A 269 32.47 45.84 -15.77
CA VAL A 269 33.92 45.97 -15.96
C VAL A 269 34.29 45.74 -17.44
N CYS A 270 33.66 44.75 -18.08
CA CYS A 270 33.84 44.45 -19.49
C CYS A 270 33.45 45.62 -20.39
N HIS A 271 32.36 46.33 -20.07
CA HIS A 271 31.99 47.56 -20.77
C HIS A 271 32.94 48.73 -20.48
N ASN A 272 33.40 48.90 -19.23
CA ASN A 272 34.29 50.02 -18.87
C ASN A 272 35.70 49.92 -19.47
N ILE A 273 36.18 48.71 -19.74
CA ILE A 273 37.54 48.42 -20.21
C ILE A 273 37.58 48.24 -21.75
N ASP A 274 36.43 48.37 -22.44
CA ASP A 274 36.26 48.09 -23.88
C ASP A 274 36.87 46.73 -24.27
N CYS A 275 36.44 45.66 -23.58
CA CYS A 275 36.86 44.30 -23.91
C CYS A 275 36.18 43.82 -25.20
N ASP A 276 36.95 43.30 -26.16
CA ASP A 276 36.42 42.73 -27.41
C ASP A 276 35.51 41.52 -27.16
N ARG A 277 34.19 41.77 -27.18
CA ARG A 277 33.15 40.76 -26.95
C ARG A 277 33.01 39.76 -28.12
N SER A 278 33.50 40.14 -29.30
CA SER A 278 33.45 39.35 -30.55
C SER A 278 34.16 38.00 -30.44
N VAL A 279 35.29 37.93 -29.74
CA VAL A 279 36.07 36.69 -29.54
C VAL A 279 35.28 35.62 -28.76
N ILE A 280 34.33 36.06 -27.93
CA ILE A 280 33.48 35.18 -27.11
C ILE A 280 32.22 34.82 -27.89
N GLU A 281 31.60 35.77 -28.58
CA GLU A 281 30.40 35.55 -29.41
C GLU A 281 30.65 34.57 -30.57
N ASP A 282 31.83 34.63 -31.18
CA ASP A 282 32.25 33.75 -32.28
C ASP A 282 32.49 32.29 -31.82
N LYS A 283 32.89 32.11 -30.55
CA LYS A 283 33.10 30.77 -29.95
C LYS A 283 31.84 30.13 -29.39
N LEU A 284 30.79 30.90 -29.14
CA LEU A 284 29.62 30.45 -28.36
C LEU A 284 28.29 30.56 -29.11
N GLY A 285 28.29 31.06 -30.35
CA GLY A 285 27.12 31.09 -31.21
C GLY A 285 26.01 31.98 -30.66
N SER A 286 26.03 33.26 -31.03
CA SER A 286 24.90 34.22 -30.98
C SER A 286 24.08 34.34 -29.68
N SER A 287 24.55 33.81 -28.54
CA SER A 287 23.87 33.98 -27.25
C SER A 287 24.43 35.19 -26.52
N THR A 288 23.73 36.31 -26.65
CA THR A 288 24.07 37.60 -26.05
C THR A 288 23.80 37.56 -24.53
N GLY A 289 24.73 37.01 -23.76
CA GLY A 289 24.64 37.02 -22.30
C GLY A 289 25.72 36.20 -21.58
N ILE A 290 26.14 36.69 -20.41
CA ILE A 290 27.08 35.96 -19.54
C ILE A 290 26.32 34.81 -18.86
N ARG A 291 26.46 33.59 -19.40
CA ARG A 291 25.97 32.35 -18.79
C ARG A 291 26.94 31.83 -17.73
N ASP A 292 26.48 31.00 -16.81
CA ASP A 292 27.30 30.44 -15.71
C ASP A 292 28.56 29.72 -16.24
N SER A 293 28.43 29.00 -17.35
CA SER A 293 29.52 28.33 -18.06
C SER A 293 30.55 29.29 -18.66
N THR A 294 30.18 30.55 -18.88
CA THR A 294 30.96 31.53 -19.63
C THR A 294 31.63 32.55 -18.70
N ILE A 295 31.26 32.61 -17.41
CA ILE A 295 31.81 33.53 -16.41
C ILE A 295 33.35 33.47 -16.37
N MET A 296 33.92 32.27 -16.34
CA MET A 296 35.38 32.09 -16.30
C MET A 296 36.08 32.61 -17.55
N THR A 297 35.48 32.43 -18.72
CA THR A 297 36.02 32.93 -19.99
C THR A 297 36.00 34.45 -20.04
N TYR A 298 34.92 35.09 -19.56
CA TYR A 298 34.84 36.55 -19.45
C TYR A 298 35.85 37.11 -18.44
N LEU A 299 36.04 36.45 -17.29
CA LEU A 299 37.04 36.86 -16.29
C LEU A 299 38.47 36.81 -16.87
N GLY A 300 38.83 35.75 -17.60
CA GLY A 300 40.14 35.66 -18.25
C GLY A 300 40.36 36.72 -19.34
N LEU A 301 39.30 37.17 -20.02
CA LEU A 301 39.39 38.28 -20.98
C LEU A 301 39.61 39.62 -20.26
N VAL A 302 38.83 39.88 -19.20
CA VAL A 302 39.01 41.07 -18.35
C VAL A 302 40.42 41.11 -17.75
N GLU A 303 40.93 39.98 -17.27
CA GLU A 303 42.29 39.88 -16.72
C GLU A 303 43.35 40.24 -17.77
N ARG A 304 43.27 39.66 -18.97
CA ARG A 304 44.21 39.96 -20.07
C ARG A 304 44.21 41.45 -20.39
N ARG A 305 43.01 42.03 -20.57
CA ARG A 305 42.87 43.43 -20.97
C ARG A 305 43.33 44.39 -19.87
N THR A 306 43.06 44.05 -18.60
CA THR A 306 43.55 44.81 -17.45
C THR A 306 45.07 44.77 -17.38
N ASN A 307 45.70 43.61 -17.62
CA ASN A 307 47.15 43.48 -17.66
C ASN A 307 47.77 44.30 -18.80
N GLU A 308 47.15 44.32 -19.98
CA GLU A 308 47.57 45.20 -21.09
C GLU A 308 47.52 46.68 -20.68
N LEU A 309 46.42 47.14 -20.09
CA LEU A 309 46.30 48.53 -19.62
C LEU A 309 47.31 48.88 -18.53
N LEU A 310 47.57 47.97 -17.58
CA LEU A 310 48.59 48.15 -16.54
C LEU A 310 50.00 48.25 -17.14
N THR A 311 50.32 47.42 -18.13
CA THR A 311 51.62 47.53 -18.82
C THR A 311 51.74 48.87 -19.54
N LEU A 312 50.71 49.31 -20.28
CA LEU A 312 50.70 50.63 -20.91
C LEU A 312 50.85 51.77 -19.90
N GLN A 313 50.17 51.69 -18.75
CA GLN A 313 50.31 52.66 -17.67
C GLN A 313 51.74 52.69 -17.12
N SER A 314 52.37 51.53 -16.91
CA SER A 314 53.77 51.45 -16.44
C SER A 314 54.76 52.03 -17.48
N PHE A 315 54.52 51.80 -18.76
CA PHE A 315 55.28 52.40 -19.86
C PHE A 315 55.11 53.92 -19.91
N LEU A 316 53.88 54.42 -19.76
CA LEU A 316 53.63 55.86 -19.70
C LEU A 316 54.26 56.50 -18.45
N SER A 317 54.13 55.86 -17.30
CA SER A 317 54.72 56.34 -16.04
C SER A 317 56.25 56.41 -16.11
N SER A 318 56.91 55.38 -16.64
CA SER A 318 58.37 55.40 -16.88
C SER A 318 58.80 56.46 -17.90
N LYS A 319 57.97 56.73 -18.93
CA LYS A 319 58.23 57.80 -19.91
C LYS A 319 58.03 59.19 -19.31
N VAL A 320 57.07 59.39 -18.41
CA VAL A 320 56.90 60.64 -17.67
C VAL A 320 58.09 60.86 -16.72
N ILE A 321 58.58 59.81 -16.06
CA ILE A 321 59.78 59.89 -15.22
C ILE A 321 61.02 60.24 -16.07
N SER A 322 61.20 59.62 -17.24
CA SER A 322 62.34 59.94 -18.13
C SER A 322 62.23 61.33 -18.76
N MET A 323 61.02 61.81 -19.09
CA MET A 323 60.79 63.19 -19.54
C MET A 323 61.08 64.18 -18.39
N SER A 324 60.65 63.92 -17.17
CA SER A 324 60.94 64.77 -16.01
C SER A 324 62.44 64.85 -15.67
N GLN A 325 63.20 63.78 -15.88
CA GLN A 325 64.67 63.78 -15.78
C GLN A 325 65.36 64.46 -16.97
N GLY A 326 64.74 64.47 -18.16
CA GLY A 326 65.21 65.21 -19.32
C GLY A 326 65.06 66.73 -19.16
N TYR A 327 63.95 67.20 -18.59
CA TYR A 327 63.74 68.63 -18.32
C TYR A 327 64.65 69.16 -17.19
N LEU A 328 65.09 68.32 -16.25
CA LEU A 328 66.07 68.72 -15.23
C LEU A 328 67.50 68.85 -15.80
N LYS A 329 67.82 68.24 -16.94
CA LYS A 329 69.13 68.39 -17.62
C LYS A 329 69.20 69.58 -18.58
N CYS A 330 68.06 70.20 -18.92
CA CYS A 330 67.99 71.34 -19.85
C CYS A 330 67.88 72.71 -19.16
N ILE A 331 67.94 72.78 -17.82
CA ILE A 331 67.98 74.04 -17.08
C ILE A 331 69.40 74.28 -16.52
N HIS A 332 70.19 74.95 -17.37
CA HIS A 332 71.32 75.86 -17.10
C HIS A 332 72.71 75.27 -16.69
N PRO A 333 73.82 75.91 -17.15
CA PRO A 333 74.19 77.23 -16.65
C PRO A 333 74.79 78.18 -17.69
N SER A 334 74.05 79.21 -18.07
CA SER A 334 74.63 80.44 -18.65
C SER A 334 73.96 81.65 -18.01
N PHE A 335 74.32 81.95 -16.76
CA PHE A 335 74.35 83.30 -16.17
C PHE A 335 74.80 83.17 -14.70
N ILE A 336 76.11 83.00 -14.51
CA ILE A 336 76.81 83.49 -13.32
C ILE A 336 77.58 84.71 -13.82
N THR A 337 77.12 85.90 -13.48
CA THR A 337 77.96 87.07 -13.22
C THR A 337 77.11 88.22 -12.68
N SER A 338 77.48 88.69 -11.47
CA SER A 338 77.43 90.12 -11.06
C SER A 338 76.03 90.71 -10.81
N LEU A 339 75.70 91.47 -9.76
CA LEU A 339 76.35 92.05 -8.59
C LEU A 339 75.16 92.57 -7.72
N ASP A 340 75.38 92.69 -6.41
CA ASP A 340 74.60 93.41 -5.38
C ASP A 340 73.14 93.00 -5.06
#